data_AF-A0A662TU69-F1
#
_entry.id   AF-A0A662TU69-F1
#
_cell.length_a   1.000
_cell.length_b   1.000
_cell.length_c   1.000
_cell.angle_alpha   90.00
_cell.angle_beta   90.00
_cell.angle_gamma   90.00
#
_symmetry.space_group_name_H-M   'P 1'
#
loop_
_entity.id
_entity.type
_entity.pdbx_description
1 polymer ?
#
loop_
_entity_poly.entity_id
_entity_poly.type
_entity_poly.pdbx_seq_one_letter_code
_entity_poly.pdbx_strand_id
1 'polypeptide(L)' 'MSILIVGSVHMDYTIYMDHLPREGETVIGTDFKRSPGGKGANQAVAV' A
#
# COMPACT_ATOMS: atom_id res chain seq x y z
N MET A 1 -16.32 -22.72 11.12
CA MET A 1 -16.32 -22.54 9.65
C MET A 1 -14.93 -22.06 9.27
N SER A 2 -14.26 -22.71 8.31
CA SER A 2 -12.94 -22.29 7.81
C SER A 2 -13.10 -21.60 6.45
N ILE A 3 -12.32 -20.55 6.21
CA ILE A 3 -12.34 -19.77 4.97
C ILE A 3 -10.95 -19.83 4.35
N LEU A 4 -10.87 -20.12 3.05
CA LEU A 4 -9.64 -20.04 2.26
C LEU A 4 -9.69 -18.79 1.40
N ILE A 5 -8.65 -17.96 1.47
CA ILE A 5 -8.48 -16.77 0.63
C ILE A 5 -7.31 -16.99 -0.30
N VAL A 6 -7.57 -16.90 -1.61
CA VAL A 6 -6.57 -16.97 -2.67
C VAL A 6 -6.49 -15.59 -3.30
N GLY A 7 -5.35 -14.91 -3.15
CA GLY A 7 -5.20 -13.54 -3.65
C GLY A 7 -3.79 -13.01 -3.52
N SER A 8 -3.62 -11.74 -3.90
CA SER A 8 -2.31 -11.08 -3.93
C SER A 8 -1.80 -10.66 -2.55
N VAL A 9 -0.48 -10.72 -2.38
CA VAL A 9 0.27 -10.23 -1.21
C VAL A 9 1.43 -9.40 -1.73
N HIS A 10 1.46 -8.11 -1.38
CA HIS A 10 2.49 -7.17 -1.80
C HIS A 10 3.14 -6.49 -0.57
N MET A 11 4.28 -5.83 -0.79
CA MET A 11 4.79 -4.81 0.13
C MET A 11 4.38 -3.45 -0.43
N ASP A 12 3.57 -2.71 0.31
CA ASP A 12 3.15 -1.37 -0.05
C ASP A 12 4.19 -0.37 0.45
N TYR A 13 4.62 0.51 -0.46
CA TYR A 13 5.51 1.64 -0.20
C TYR A 13 4.68 2.92 -0.29
N THR A 14 4.48 3.61 0.83
CA THR A 14 3.71 4.86 0.89
C THR A 14 4.64 6.02 1.20
N ILE A 15 4.67 7.01 0.32
CA ILE A 15 5.38 8.27 0.51
C ILE A 15 4.34 9.36 0.74
N TYR A 16 4.49 10.11 1.82
CA TYR A 16 3.67 11.28 2.13
C TYR A 16 4.33 12.55 1.63
N MET A 17 3.54 13.49 1.16
CA MET A 17 3.98 14.75 0.57
C MET A 17 2.80 15.75 0.54
N ASP A 18 3.11 17.04 0.44
CA ASP A 18 2.12 18.11 0.54
C ASP A 18 1.12 18.12 -0.65
N HIS A 19 1.55 17.63 -1.82
CA HIS A 19 0.72 17.49 -3.01
C HIS A 19 1.22 16.35 -3.92
N LEU A 20 0.35 15.86 -4.81
CA LEU A 20 0.74 14.93 -5.85
C LEU A 20 1.65 15.62 -6.88
N PRO A 21 2.78 15.00 -7.30
CA PRO A 21 3.66 15.57 -8.29
C PRO A 21 2.93 15.81 -9.61
N ARG A 22 3.20 16.96 -10.22
CA ARG A 22 2.82 17.21 -11.62
C ARG A 22 3.82 16.52 -12.56
N GLU A 23 3.44 16.40 -13.83
CA GLU A 23 4.34 15.85 -14.85
C GLU A 23 5.66 16.63 -14.91
N GLY A 24 6.79 15.92 -14.79
CA GLY A 24 8.14 16.48 -14.78
C GLY A 24 8.58 17.11 -13.45
N GLU A 25 7.71 17.20 -12.44
CA GLU A 25 8.05 17.73 -11.13
C GLU A 25 8.75 16.68 -10.24
N THR A 26 9.70 17.11 -9.41
CA THR A 26 10.24 16.30 -8.30
C THR A 26 9.80 16.93 -6.99
N VAL A 27 9.10 16.17 -6.14
CA VAL A 27 8.63 16.60 -4.81
C VAL A 27 9.38 15.83 -3.73
N ILE A 28 9.86 16.54 -2.69
CA ILE A 28 10.47 15.90 -1.52
C ILE A 28 9.36 15.40 -0.60
N GLY A 29 9.37 14.10 -0.31
CA GLY A 29 8.44 13.50 0.64
C GLY A 29 8.70 13.96 2.07
N THR A 30 7.63 14.04 2.86
CA THR A 30 7.67 14.40 4.29
C THR A 30 7.78 13.18 5.20
N ASP A 31 7.31 12.01 4.74
CA ASP A 31 7.42 10.74 5.46
C ASP A 31 7.37 9.53 4.51
N PHE A 32 7.85 8.37 4.98
CA PHE A 32 7.87 7.12 4.24
C PHE A 32 7.49 5.92 5.13
N LYS A 33 6.50 5.15 4.68
CA LYS A 33 6.02 3.95 5.35
C LYS A 33 6.11 2.72 4.45
N ARG A 34 6.48 1.61 5.09
CA ARG A 34 6.40 0.25 4.52
C ARG A 34 5.33 -0.52 5.28
N SER A 35 4.43 -1.17 4.55
CA SER A 35 3.41 -2.04 5.15
C SER A 35 3.11 -3.25 4.26
N PRO A 36 2.80 -4.42 4.84
CA PRO A 36 2.17 -5.49 4.08
C PRO A 36 0.87 -4.97 3.44
N GLY A 37 0.62 -5.39 2.21
CA GLY A 37 -0.54 -5.00 1.46
C GLY A 37 -0.92 -6.05 0.42
N GLY A 38 -1.66 -5.61 -0.59
CA GLY A 38 -2.29 -6.50 -1.56
C GLY A 38 -3.72 -6.87 -1.15
N LYS A 39 -4.61 -6.92 -2.14
CA LYS A 39 -6.04 -7.11 -1.90
C LYS A 39 -6.34 -8.44 -1.21
N GLY A 40 -5.63 -9.52 -1.58
CA GLY A 40 -5.78 -10.82 -0.95
C GLY A 40 -5.33 -10.81 0.50
N ALA A 41 -4.15 -10.25 0.78
CA ALA A 41 -3.63 -10.10 2.14
C ALA A 41 -4.56 -9.26 3.03
N ASN A 42 -5.00 -8.11 2.52
CA ASN A 42 -5.88 -7.20 3.27
C ASN A 42 -7.23 -7.85 3.58
N GLN A 43 -7.80 -8.60 2.63
CA GLN A 43 -9.00 -9.41 2.89
C GLN A 43 -8.74 -10.51 3.91
N ALA A 44 -7.59 -11.21 3.82
CA ALA A 44 -7.23 -12.29 4.74
C ALA A 44 -7.02 -11.83 6.18
N VAL A 45 -6.54 -10.60 6.39
CA VAL A 45 -6.39 -10.01 7.72
C VAL A 45 -7.72 -9.47 8.27
N ALA A 46 -8.64 -9.09 7.39
CA ALA A 46 -9.92 -8.49 7.80
C ALA A 46 -10.99 -9.49 8.24
N VAL A 47 -10.80 -10.79 7.96
CA VAL A 47 -11.76 -11.87 8.27
C VAL A 47 -11.45 -12.63 9.55
#